data_AF-A0A9W9JF61-F1
#
_entry.id   AF-A0A9W9JF61-F1
#
_cell.length_a   1.000
_cell.length_b   1.000
_cell.length_c   1.000
_cell.angle_alpha   90.00
_cell.angle_beta   90.00
_cell.angle_gamma   90.00
#
_symmetry.space_group_name_H-M   'P 1'
#
loop_
_entity.id
_entity.type
_entity.pdbx_description
1 polymer ?
#
loop_
_entity_poly.entity_id
_entity_poly.type
_entity_poly.pdbx_seq_one_letter_code
_entity_poly.pdbx_strand_id
1 'polypeptide(L)'
;MFGASNKMGITWTEEETAVLLVFAMWGYKHEAIAEILTDRRAEIRGLLHTNMPPSYRRTVSAVRNKLTDLRTQNPQLWLKEEGWIRDAVLIYLHESTVDHALLNRLLNLTTTNIEMITRRDTVL
;
A
#
# COMPACT_ATOMS: atom_id res chain seq x y z
N MET A 1 -12.79 4.42 -28.34
CA MET A 1 -13.03 5.35 -27.22
C MET A 1 -13.68 4.57 -26.10
N PHE A 2 -12.92 4.12 -25.10
CA PHE A 2 -13.48 3.40 -23.96
C PHE A 2 -13.65 4.34 -22.78
N GLY A 3 -14.87 4.34 -22.25
CA GLY A 3 -15.35 5.28 -21.24
C GLY A 3 -14.61 5.17 -19.93
N ALA A 4 -14.02 6.29 -19.52
CA ALA A 4 -13.61 6.51 -18.15
C ALA A 4 -14.87 6.58 -17.27
N SER A 5 -15.22 5.49 -16.60
CA SER A 5 -16.07 5.57 -15.41
C SER A 5 -15.30 6.30 -14.32
N ASN A 6 -15.40 7.62 -14.36
CA ASN A 6 -15.01 8.51 -13.29
C ASN A 6 -16.02 8.37 -12.14
N LYS A 7 -16.00 7.22 -11.44
CA LYS A 7 -16.41 7.21 -10.02
C LYS A 7 -15.35 8.06 -9.33
N MET A 8 -15.72 9.13 -8.63
CA MET A 8 -14.81 10.02 -7.90
C MET A 8 -13.81 9.22 -7.04
N GLY A 9 -12.71 8.82 -7.69
CA GLY A 9 -11.93 7.66 -7.28
C GLY A 9 -10.74 8.16 -6.50
N ILE A 10 -10.53 7.61 -5.31
CA ILE A 10 -9.39 7.97 -4.50
C ILE A 10 -8.13 7.51 -5.22
N THR A 11 -7.45 8.42 -5.90
CA THR A 11 -6.24 8.13 -6.68
C THR A 11 -5.18 7.52 -5.77
N TRP A 12 -4.72 6.32 -6.13
CA TRP A 12 -3.58 5.65 -5.53
C TRP A 12 -2.31 6.17 -6.19
N THR A 13 -1.36 6.62 -5.40
CA THR A 13 -0.01 6.90 -5.93
C THR A 13 0.77 5.59 -6.07
N GLU A 14 1.89 5.64 -6.80
CA GLU A 14 2.76 4.47 -6.95
C GLU A 14 3.39 4.09 -5.61
N GLU A 15 3.76 5.06 -4.78
CA GLU A 15 4.34 4.84 -3.45
C GLU A 15 3.33 4.19 -2.50
N GLU A 16 2.08 4.65 -2.50
CA GLU A 16 1.01 4.02 -1.71
C GLU A 16 0.76 2.58 -2.17
N THR A 17 0.83 2.35 -3.49
CA THR A 17 0.67 1.03 -4.09
C THR A 17 1.82 0.11 -3.70
N ALA A 18 3.06 0.62 -3.69
CA ALA A 18 4.24 -0.13 -3.31
C ALA A 18 4.22 -0.53 -1.83
N VAL A 19 3.95 0.42 -0.92
CA VAL A 19 3.82 0.12 0.52
C VAL A 19 2.71 -0.89 0.77
N LEU A 20 1.55 -0.71 0.14
CA LEU A 20 0.45 -1.66 0.22
C LEU A 20 0.87 -3.08 -0.19
N LEU A 21 1.54 -3.20 -1.35
CA LEU A 21 1.89 -4.50 -1.94
C LEU A 21 2.93 -5.24 -1.08
N VAL A 22 3.97 -4.54 -0.63
CA VAL A 22 5.00 -5.13 0.24
C VAL A 22 4.40 -5.59 1.57
N PHE A 23 3.49 -4.80 2.15
CA PHE A 23 2.86 -5.17 3.41
C PHE A 23 1.90 -6.34 3.30
N ALA A 24 1.12 -6.37 2.22
CA ALA A 24 0.27 -7.52 1.93
C ALA A 24 1.11 -8.78 1.69
N MET A 25 2.25 -8.67 1.02
CA MET A 25 3.22 -9.76 0.82
C MET A 25 3.84 -10.25 2.14
N TRP A 26 4.12 -9.35 3.08
CA TRP A 26 4.59 -9.70 4.42
C TRP A 26 3.48 -10.26 5.34
N GLY A 27 2.25 -10.37 4.84
CA GLY A 27 1.13 -10.97 5.58
C GLY A 27 0.47 -10.06 6.60
N TYR A 28 0.70 -8.73 6.52
CA TYR A 28 0.06 -7.80 7.44
C TYR A 28 -1.45 -7.68 7.22
N LYS A 29 -2.18 -7.49 8.33
CA LYS A 29 -3.64 -7.31 8.32
C LYS A 29 -4.01 -6.04 7.55
N HIS A 30 -5.09 -6.11 6.77
CA HIS A 30 -5.57 -4.98 5.97
C HIS A 30 -5.92 -3.74 6.82
N GLU A 31 -6.34 -3.95 8.06
CA GLU A 31 -6.62 -2.92 9.05
C GLU A 31 -5.37 -2.08 9.37
N ALA A 32 -4.27 -2.74 9.71
CA ALA A 32 -3.00 -2.08 10.00
C ALA A 32 -2.44 -1.34 8.77
N ILE A 33 -2.57 -1.95 7.58
CA ILE A 33 -2.15 -1.33 6.32
C ILE A 33 -2.97 -0.05 6.05
N ALA A 34 -4.29 -0.10 6.24
CA ALA A 34 -5.18 1.03 6.05
C ALA A 34 -4.87 2.20 7.00
N GLU A 35 -4.57 1.89 8.26
CA GLU A 35 -4.14 2.87 9.27
C GLU A 35 -2.82 3.54 8.86
N ILE A 36 -1.79 2.77 8.49
CA ILE A 36 -0.50 3.33 8.09
C ILE A 36 -0.59 4.20 6.84
N LEU A 37 -1.31 3.74 5.82
CA LEU A 37 -1.51 4.53 4.60
C LEU A 37 -2.29 5.82 4.86
N THR A 38 -3.08 5.87 5.94
CA THR A 38 -3.79 7.08 6.38
C THR A 38 -2.85 8.00 7.14
N ASP A 39 -2.20 7.48 8.19
CA ASP A 39 -1.45 8.26 9.17
C ASP A 39 -0.14 8.80 8.59
N ARG A 40 0.48 8.06 7.66
CA ARG A 40 1.77 8.41 7.05
C ARG A 40 1.64 8.83 5.60
N ARG A 41 0.43 9.17 5.15
CA ARG A 41 0.16 9.56 3.77
C ARG A 41 1.09 10.67 3.26
N ALA A 42 1.34 11.69 4.09
CA ALA A 42 2.23 12.79 3.71
C ALA A 42 3.67 12.30 3.50
N GLU A 43 4.18 11.47 4.40
CA GLU A 43 5.51 10.85 4.26
C GLU A 43 5.59 9.94 3.04
N ILE A 44 4.59 9.07 2.85
CA ILE A 44 4.52 8.12 1.74
C ILE A 44 4.52 8.84 0.39
N ARG A 45 3.80 9.96 0.30
CA ARG A 45 3.72 10.76 -0.93
C ARG A 45 4.88 11.76 -1.08
N GLY A 46 5.84 11.79 -0.15
CA GLY A 46 6.92 12.78 -0.16
C GLY A 46 6.45 14.24 -0.03
N LEU A 47 5.28 14.48 0.58
CA LEU A 47 4.67 15.80 0.72
C LEU A 47 4.91 16.37 2.12
N LEU A 48 5.09 17.69 2.19
CA LEU A 48 4.96 18.41 3.45
C LEU A 48 3.53 18.29 3.96
N HIS A 49 3.35 18.06 5.27
CA HIS A 49 2.03 17.91 5.89
C HIS A 49 1.10 19.12 5.62
N THR A 50 1.67 20.31 5.47
CA THR A 50 0.95 21.56 5.17
C THR A 50 0.36 21.60 3.76
N ASN A 51 0.89 20.80 2.82
CA ASN A 51 0.48 20.78 1.42
C ASN A 51 -0.44 19.59 1.11
N MET A 52 -0.89 18.89 2.16
CA MET A 52 -1.68 17.69 2.02
C MET A 52 -3.15 18.06 1.73
N PRO A 53 -3.73 17.64 0.59
CA PRO A 53 -5.13 17.95 0.29
C PRO A 53 -6.07 17.37 1.36
N PRO A 54 -7.24 18.01 1.62
CA PRO A 54 -8.26 17.50 2.55
C PRO A 54 -8.51 16.00 2.33
N SER A 55 -8.38 15.23 3.40
CA SER A 55 -8.06 13.81 3.35
C SER A 55 -9.25 12.90 3.03
N TYR A 56 -9.03 11.89 2.19
CA TYR A 56 -9.77 10.63 2.28
C TYR A 56 -8.93 9.62 3.05
N ARG A 57 -9.52 9.02 4.10
CA ARG A 57 -8.91 7.96 4.90
C ARG A 57 -8.82 6.68 4.07
N ARG A 58 -7.67 6.00 4.04
CA ARG A 58 -7.61 4.67 3.41
C ARG A 58 -8.39 3.72 4.31
N THR A 59 -9.49 3.19 3.78
CA THR A 59 -10.31 2.21 4.49
C THR A 59 -9.81 0.80 4.21
N VAL A 60 -10.18 -0.15 5.07
CA VAL A 60 -9.96 -1.58 4.85
C VAL A 60 -10.53 -2.03 3.50
N SER A 61 -11.71 -1.53 3.12
CA SER A 61 -12.33 -1.83 1.83
C SER A 61 -11.51 -1.29 0.66
N ALA A 62 -10.96 -0.08 0.77
CA ALA A 62 -10.09 0.49 -0.27
C ALA A 62 -8.81 -0.35 -0.45
N VAL A 63 -8.20 -0.78 0.65
CA VAL A 63 -7.04 -1.70 0.65
C VAL A 63 -7.39 -3.01 -0.06
N ARG A 64 -8.49 -3.67 0.32
CA ARG A 64 -8.93 -4.94 -0.29
C ARG A 64 -9.22 -4.80 -1.78
N ASN A 65 -9.92 -3.74 -2.16
CA ASN A 65 -10.25 -3.47 -3.57
C ASN A 65 -8.98 -3.27 -4.39
N LYS A 66 -8.04 -2.43 -3.90
CA LYS A 66 -6.79 -2.19 -4.61
C LYS A 66 -5.93 -3.44 -4.75
N LEU A 67 -5.84 -4.29 -3.72
CA LEU A 67 -5.13 -5.58 -3.83
C LEU A 67 -5.81 -6.50 -4.84
N THR A 68 -7.14 -6.51 -4.90
CA THR A 68 -7.90 -7.28 -5.89
C THR A 68 -7.64 -6.79 -7.30
N ASP A 69 -7.62 -5.47 -7.50
CA ASP A 69 -7.29 -4.85 -8.79
C ASP A 69 -5.87 -5.22 -9.21
N LEU A 70 -4.90 -5.16 -8.30
CA LEU A 70 -3.50 -5.51 -8.57
C LEU A 70 -3.35 -6.98 -8.98
N ARG A 71 -4.05 -7.91 -8.30
CA ARG A 71 -4.07 -9.33 -8.67
C ARG A 71 -4.67 -9.57 -10.04
N THR A 72 -5.72 -8.82 -10.38
CA THR A 72 -6.42 -8.96 -11.66
C THR A 72 -5.59 -8.40 -12.81
N GLN A 73 -4.92 -7.27 -12.58
CA GLN A 73 -4.10 -6.59 -13.59
C GLN A 73 -2.73 -7.24 -13.77
N ASN A 74 -2.19 -7.84 -12.70
CA ASN A 74 -0.86 -8.44 -12.69
C ASN A 74 -0.95 -9.85 -12.06
N PRO A 75 -1.55 -10.82 -12.77
CA PRO A 75 -1.76 -12.17 -12.23
C PRO A 75 -0.45 -12.88 -11.89
N GLN A 76 0.68 -12.48 -12.50
CA GLN A 76 2.00 -12.99 -12.19
C GLN A 76 2.49 -12.65 -10.76
N LEU A 77 1.86 -11.69 -10.07
CA LEU A 77 2.25 -11.29 -8.71
C LEU A 77 1.63 -12.17 -7.63
N TRP A 78 0.60 -12.94 -7.95
CA TRP A 78 -0.20 -13.66 -6.94
C TRP A 78 -0.69 -15.01 -7.45
N LEU A 79 -0.42 -16.07 -6.70
CA LEU A 79 -1.01 -17.39 -6.87
C LEU A 79 -2.03 -17.64 -5.77
N LYS A 80 -3.15 -18.29 -6.09
CA LYS A 80 -4.23 -18.50 -5.12
C LYS A 80 -3.79 -19.38 -3.95
N GLU A 81 -2.94 -20.35 -4.24
CA GLU A 81 -2.44 -21.36 -3.30
C GLU A 81 -1.24 -20.85 -2.49
N GLU A 82 -0.40 -20.00 -3.08
CA GLU A 82 0.88 -19.56 -2.49
C GLU A 82 0.86 -18.11 -1.98
N GLY A 83 -0.14 -17.31 -2.38
CA GLY A 83 -0.22 -15.89 -2.06
C GLY A 83 0.66 -15.02 -2.98
N TRP A 84 1.24 -13.95 -2.43
CA TRP A 84 2.09 -13.03 -3.19
C TRP A 84 3.42 -13.71 -3.56
N ILE A 85 3.75 -13.75 -4.85
CA ILE A 85 5.03 -14.26 -5.32
C ILE A 85 6.10 -13.19 -5.10
N ARG A 86 6.95 -13.39 -4.10
CA ARG A 86 7.93 -12.39 -3.65
C ARG A 86 8.80 -11.84 -4.78
N ASP A 87 9.38 -12.71 -5.59
CA ASP A 87 10.31 -12.29 -6.65
C ASP A 87 9.57 -11.49 -7.73
N ALA A 88 8.35 -11.90 -8.09
CA ALA A 88 7.54 -11.17 -9.05
C ALA A 88 7.14 -9.78 -8.52
N VAL A 89 6.79 -9.68 -7.22
CA VAL A 89 6.52 -8.39 -6.56
C VAL A 89 7.77 -7.50 -6.57
N LEU A 90 8.95 -8.04 -6.26
CA LEU A 90 10.19 -7.26 -6.28
C LEU A 90 10.54 -6.76 -7.69
N ILE A 91 10.38 -7.60 -8.72
CA ILE A 91 10.59 -7.21 -10.12
C ILE A 91 9.60 -6.10 -10.51
N TYR A 92 8.32 -6.28 -10.19
CA TYR A 92 7.28 -5.29 -10.46
C TYR A 92 7.58 -3.93 -9.82
N LEU A 93 8.04 -3.93 -8.57
CA LEU A 93 8.45 -2.71 -7.88
C LEU A 93 9.71 -2.12 -8.50
N HIS A 94 10.68 -2.95 -8.90
CA HIS A 94 11.90 -2.51 -9.57
C HIS A 94 11.63 -1.84 -10.92
N GLU A 95 10.65 -2.34 -11.68
CA GLU A 95 10.23 -1.78 -12.97
C GLU A 95 9.32 -0.56 -12.85
N SER A 96 8.80 -0.27 -11.66
CA SER A 96 7.99 0.93 -11.40
C SER A 96 8.85 2.20 -11.33
N THR A 97 8.22 3.37 -11.51
CA THR A 97 8.91 4.67 -11.37
C THR A 97 9.08 5.12 -9.91
N VAL A 98 8.80 4.23 -8.95
CA VAL A 98 8.95 4.50 -7.52
C VAL A 98 10.43 4.70 -7.16
N ASP A 99 10.72 5.75 -6.41
CA ASP A 99 12.03 5.96 -5.81
C ASP A 99 12.33 4.85 -4.79
N HIS A 100 13.28 3.97 -5.11
CA HIS A 100 13.67 2.83 -4.29
C HIS A 100 14.30 3.23 -2.94
N ALA A 101 14.97 4.38 -2.86
CA ALA A 101 15.53 4.87 -1.60
C ALA A 101 14.40 5.38 -0.69
N LEU A 102 13.44 6.09 -1.27
CA LEU A 102 12.22 6.49 -0.58
C LEU A 102 11.42 5.27 -0.14
N LEU A 103 11.22 4.27 -1.01
CA LEU A 103 10.51 3.04 -0.68
C LEU A 103 11.17 2.29 0.48
N ASN A 104 12.48 2.06 0.43
CA ASN A 104 13.21 1.41 1.53
C ASN A 104 13.09 2.17 2.85
N ARG A 105 13.19 3.51 2.80
CA ARG A 105 12.97 4.35 3.98
C ARG A 105 11.55 4.23 4.51
N LEU A 106 10.55 4.25 3.65
CA LEU A 106 9.14 4.13 4.02
C LEU A 106 8.87 2.77 4.65
N LEU A 107 9.34 1.68 4.05
CA LEU A 107 9.19 0.32 4.57
C LEU A 107 9.84 0.15 5.94
N ASN A 108 11.03 0.72 6.16
CA ASN A 108 11.67 0.71 7.47
C ASN A 108 10.85 1.47 8.52
N LEU A 109 10.39 2.68 8.18
CA LEU A 109 9.56 3.50 9.08
C LEU A 109 8.23 2.82 9.43
N THR A 110 7.60 2.18 8.44
CA THR A 110 6.29 1.56 8.61
C THR A 110 6.38 0.20 9.31
N THR A 111 7.46 -0.57 9.16
CA THR A 111 7.69 -1.83 9.90
C THR A 111 7.75 -1.59 11.41
N THR A 112 8.52 -0.59 11.86
CA THR A 112 8.55 -0.19 13.28
C THR A 112 7.17 0.23 13.80
N ASN A 113 6.38 0.92 12.98
CA ASN A 113 5.04 1.32 13.37
C ASN A 113 4.07 0.14 13.46
N ILE A 114 4.15 -0.85 12.56
CA ILE A 114 3.30 -2.04 12.66
C ILE A 114 3.62 -2.80 13.94
N GLU A 115 4.89 -2.96 14.29
CA GLU A 115 5.26 -3.58 15.57
C GLU A 115 4.65 -2.84 16.75
N MET A 116 4.60 -1.50 16.72
CA MET A 116 3.93 -0.72 17.76
C MET A 116 2.41 -0.89 17.77
N ILE A 117 1.75 -0.91 16.60
CA ILE A 117 0.30 -1.10 16.47
C ILE A 117 -0.10 -2.52 16.94
N THR A 118 0.58 -3.54 16.42
CA THR A 118 0.33 -4.95 16.81
C THR A 118 0.61 -5.22 18.28
N ARG A 119 1.60 -4.56 18.89
CA ARG A 119 1.83 -4.61 20.35
C ARG A 119 0.71 -3.97 21.17
N ARG A 120 0.08 -2.89 20.68
CA ARG A 120 -1.08 -2.29 21.36
C ARG A 120 -2.28 -3.24 21.38
N ASP A 121 -2.46 -4.01 20.32
CA ASP A 121 -3.55 -4.99 20.20
C ASP A 121 -3.34 -6.25 21.06
N THR A 122 -2.14 -6.50 21.60
CA THR A 122 -1.81 -7.68 22.41
C THR A 122 -1.90 -7.46 23.93
N VAL A 123 -2.21 -6.24 24.38
CA VAL A 123 -2.31 -5.88 25.82
C VAL A 123 -3.77 -5.82 26.29
N LEU A 124 -4.66 -6.61 25.68
CA LEU A 124 -6.04 -6.84 26.12
C LEU A 124 -6.28 -8.34 26.32
#